data_AF-A0AAU8L8E0-F1
#
_entry.id   AF-A0AAU8L8E0-F1
#
_cell.length_a   1.000
_cell.length_b   1.000
_cell.length_c   1.000
_cell.angle_alpha   90.00
_cell.angle_beta   90.00
_cell.angle_gamma   90.00
#
_symmetry.space_group_name_H-M   'P 1'
#
loop_
_entity.id
_entity.type
_entity.pdbx_description
1 polymer ?
#
loop_
_entity_poly.entity_id
_entity_poly.type
_entity_poly.pdbx_seq_one_letter_code
_entity_poly.pdbx_strand_id
1 'polypeptide(L)'
;MKRFFSLLMLSVTLLIAKADFSEMSTEELIALIGYVDAEKEEPFYRELEKRVSQMDETQKTLYEKDQSQRRKDAQSQTPTP
;
A
#
# COMPACT_ATOMS: atom_id res chain seq x y z
N MET A 1 31.78 -24.74 -9.68
CA MET A 1 30.45 -24.42 -10.26
C MET A 1 29.29 -24.48 -9.26
N LYS A 2 29.25 -25.41 -8.28
CA LYS A 2 28.15 -25.47 -7.28
C LYS A 2 28.01 -24.25 -6.35
N ARG A 3 29.08 -23.48 -6.10
CA ARG A 3 29.05 -22.33 -5.18
C ARG A 3 28.37 -21.08 -5.77
N PHE A 4 28.40 -20.92 -7.10
CA PHE A 4 27.72 -19.79 -7.77
C PHE A 4 26.19 -19.96 -7.76
N PHE A 5 25.71 -21.19 -7.81
CA PHE A 5 24.27 -21.48 -7.75
C PHE A 5 23.63 -21.03 -6.43
N SER A 6 24.37 -21.19 -5.32
CA SER A 6 23.91 -20.76 -3.99
C SER A 6 23.83 -19.24 -3.87
N LEU A 7 24.76 -18.50 -4.49
CA LEU A 7 24.76 -17.04 -4.51
C LEU A 7 23.62 -16.49 -5.38
N LEU A 8 23.35 -17.14 -6.52
CA LEU A 8 22.25 -16.81 -7.41
C LEU A 8 20.89 -17.04 -6.72
N MET A 9 20.71 -18.16 -6.02
CA MET A 9 19.50 -18.42 -5.24
C MET A 9 19.28 -17.39 -4.12
N LEU A 10 20.34 -16.97 -3.43
CA LEU A 10 20.24 -15.94 -2.40
C LEU A 10 19.88 -14.55 -2.95
N SER A 11 20.31 -14.23 -4.19
CA SER A 11 19.92 -12.96 -4.82
C SER A 11 18.44 -12.88 -5.21
N VAL A 12 17.78 -14.02 -5.45
CA VAL A 12 16.34 -14.06 -5.79
C VAL A 12 15.46 -13.74 -4.58
N THR A 13 15.87 -14.11 -3.36
CA THR A 13 15.09 -13.84 -2.15
C THR A 13 15.12 -12.36 -1.75
N LEU A 14 16.23 -11.66 -2.02
CA LEU A 14 16.36 -10.21 -1.78
C LEU A 14 15.45 -9.36 -2.68
N LEU A 15 15.00 -9.91 -3.81
CA LEU A 15 14.05 -9.24 -4.72
C LEU A 15 12.60 -9.25 -4.19
N ILE A 16 12.33 -10.03 -3.12
CA ILE A 16 11.00 -10.17 -2.50
C ILE A 16 10.94 -9.38 -1.18
N ALA A 17 11.58 -8.21 -1.12
CA ALA A 17 11.35 -7.23 -0.06
C ALA A 17 10.30 -6.17 -0.50
N LYS A 18 9.28 -6.59 -1.25
CA LYS A 18 8.12 -5.74 -1.53
C LYS A 18 7.24 -5.74 -0.28
N ALA A 19 6.76 -4.56 0.13
CA ALA A 19 5.79 -4.48 1.21
C ALA A 19 4.55 -5.28 0.81
N ASP A 20 4.31 -6.39 1.52
CA ASP A 20 3.15 -7.23 1.29
C ASP A 20 2.05 -6.85 2.28
N PHE A 21 1.10 -6.06 1.79
CA PHE A 21 -0.06 -5.63 2.56
C PHE A 21 -1.16 -6.69 2.62
N SER A 22 -1.07 -7.75 1.81
CA SER A 22 -2.13 -8.76 1.75
C SER A 22 -2.22 -9.63 2.99
N GLU A 23 -1.11 -9.79 3.72
CA GLU A 23 -1.04 -10.53 4.98
C GLU A 23 -1.48 -9.72 6.20
N MET A 24 -1.67 -8.40 6.07
CA MET A 24 -2.14 -7.54 7.17
C MET A 24 -3.65 -7.67 7.36
N SER A 25 -4.15 -7.43 8.57
CA SER A 25 -5.58 -7.30 8.85
C SER A 25 -6.14 -5.95 8.35
N THR A 26 -7.45 -5.86 8.16
CA THR A 26 -8.11 -4.59 7.78
C THR A 26 -7.88 -3.50 8.83
N GLU A 27 -7.84 -3.84 10.12
CA GLU A 27 -7.56 -2.90 11.20
C GLU A 27 -6.15 -2.32 11.12
N GLU A 28 -5.15 -3.17 10.88
CA GLU A 28 -3.75 -2.74 10.69
C GLU A 28 -3.62 -1.86 9.44
N LEU A 29 -4.29 -2.21 8.34
CA LEU A 29 -4.29 -1.39 7.14
C LEU A 29 -4.90 -0.01 7.40
N ILE A 30 -6.05 0.07 8.08
CA ILE A 30 -6.68 1.34 8.43
C ILE A 30 -5.79 2.18 9.36
N ALA A 31 -5.12 1.56 10.33
CA ALA A 31 -4.22 2.25 11.25
C ALA A 31 -2.99 2.88 10.56
N LEU A 32 -2.59 2.35 9.40
CA LEU A 32 -1.45 2.86 8.63
C LEU A 32 -1.82 3.99 7.67
N ILE A 33 -3.10 4.34 7.50
CA ILE A 33 -3.52 5.48 6.67
C ILE A 33 -2.79 6.75 7.14
N GLY A 34 -2.08 7.41 6.21
CA GLY A 34 -1.28 8.61 6.47
C GLY A 34 0.14 8.36 6.99
N TYR A 35 0.56 7.11 7.22
CA TYR A 35 1.90 6.74 7.71
C TYR A 35 2.71 5.86 6.75
N VAL A 36 2.16 5.54 5.58
CA VAL A 36 2.83 4.70 4.56
C VAL A 36 3.79 5.56 3.72
N ASP A 37 4.99 5.04 3.45
CA ASP A 37 5.95 5.67 2.54
C ASP A 37 5.32 5.90 1.15
N ALA A 38 5.61 7.04 0.51
CA ALA A 38 5.06 7.38 -0.81
C ALA A 38 5.25 6.27 -1.88
N GLU A 39 6.39 5.57 -1.85
CA GLU A 39 6.69 4.45 -2.76
C GLU A 39 5.79 3.23 -2.57
N LYS A 40 5.14 3.12 -1.39
CA LYS A 40 4.29 2.00 -0.98
C LYS A 40 2.81 2.37 -0.93
N GLU A 41 2.44 3.64 -1.13
CA GLU A 41 1.05 4.08 -1.08
C GLU A 41 0.17 3.37 -2.12
N GLU A 42 0.62 3.25 -3.37
CA GLU A 42 -0.18 2.63 -4.44
C GLU A 42 -0.58 1.18 -4.10
N PRO A 43 0.35 0.26 -3.78
CA PRO A 43 -0.02 -1.09 -3.39
C PRO A 43 -0.82 -1.13 -2.07
N PHE A 44 -0.59 -0.21 -1.14
CA PHE A 44 -1.34 -0.11 0.11
C PHE A 44 -2.82 0.23 -0.13
N TYR A 45 -3.12 1.29 -0.88
CA TYR A 45 -4.50 1.69 -1.18
C TYR A 45 -5.20 0.69 -2.08
N ARG A 46 -4.47 0.00 -2.97
CA ARG A 46 -5.01 -1.12 -3.75
C ARG A 46 -5.51 -2.25 -2.84
N GLU A 47 -4.81 -2.56 -1.76
CA GLU A 47 -5.24 -3.59 -0.82
C GLU A 47 -6.44 -3.14 0.01
N LEU A 48 -6.46 -1.89 0.47
CA LEU A 48 -7.64 -1.29 1.13
C LEU A 48 -8.89 -1.36 0.22
N GLU A 49 -8.77 -1.01 -1.06
CA GLU A 49 -9.89 -1.02 -2.01
C GLU A 49 -10.51 -2.42 -2.16
N LYS A 50 -9.69 -3.49 -2.20
CA LYS A 50 -10.20 -4.87 -2.26
C LYS A 50 -11.06 -5.25 -1.07
N ARG A 51 -10.85 -4.60 0.08
CA ARG A 51 -11.47 -4.93 1.37
C ARG A 51 -12.59 -3.98 1.77
N VAL A 52 -12.94 -3.00 0.93
CA VAL A 52 -14.02 -2.03 1.22
C VAL A 52 -15.35 -2.72 1.56
N SER A 53 -15.63 -3.88 0.95
CA SER A 53 -16.84 -4.67 1.25
C SER A 53 -16.82 -5.37 2.61
N GLN A 54 -15.65 -5.49 3.23
CA GLN A 54 -15.41 -6.15 4.52
C GLN A 54 -15.23 -5.14 5.67
N MET A 55 -15.11 -3.85 5.36
CA MET A 55 -14.94 -2.80 6.35
C MET A 55 -16.24 -2.53 7.13
N ASP A 56 -16.10 -2.26 8.42
CA ASP A 56 -17.19 -1.63 9.17
C ASP A 56 -17.38 -0.15 8.78
N GLU A 57 -18.44 0.49 9.25
CA GLU A 57 -18.75 1.88 8.94
C GLU A 57 -17.66 2.87 9.37
N THR A 58 -16.97 2.59 10.48
CA THR A 58 -15.91 3.45 11.02
C THR A 58 -14.68 3.37 10.12
N GLN A 59 -14.24 2.14 9.81
CA GLN A 59 -13.13 1.85 8.90
C GLN A 59 -13.39 2.44 7.52
N LYS A 60 -14.59 2.24 6.97
CA LYS A 60 -14.97 2.77 5.67
C LYS A 60 -14.96 4.30 5.64
N THR A 61 -15.46 4.94 6.70
CA THR A 61 -15.44 6.42 6.82
C THR A 61 -14.01 6.96 6.84
N LEU A 62 -13.10 6.30 7.58
CA LEU A 62 -11.68 6.66 7.64
C LEU A 62 -11.03 6.54 6.25
N TYR A 63 -11.26 5.43 5.57
CA TYR A 63 -10.77 5.19 4.21
C TYR A 63 -11.28 6.24 3.20
N GLU A 64 -12.59 6.49 3.17
CA GLU A 64 -13.21 7.44 2.24
C GLU A 64 -12.75 8.88 2.47
N LYS A 65 -12.61 9.28 3.75
CA LYS A 65 -12.11 10.59 4.14
C LYS A 65 -10.71 10.81 3.59
N ASP A 66 -9.80 9.87 3.81
CA ASP A 66 -8.43 9.95 3.32
C ASP A 66 -8.38 9.95 1.78
N GLN A 67 -9.09 9.04 1.12
CA GLN A 67 -9.19 9.00 -0.34
C GLN A 67 -9.70 10.33 -0.92
N SER A 68 -10.65 10.99 -0.25
CA SER A 68 -11.13 12.31 -0.67
C SER A 68 -10.05 13.39 -0.57
N GLN A 69 -9.21 13.34 0.47
CA GLN A 69 -8.14 14.29 0.69
C GLN A 69 -7.07 14.14 -0.40
N ARG A 70 -6.65 12.90 -0.67
CA ARG A 70 -5.67 12.58 -1.73
C ARG A 70 -6.11 13.08 -3.10
N ARG A 71 -7.40 12.98 -3.44
CA ARG A 71 -7.94 13.53 -4.69
C ARG A 71 -7.85 15.06 -4.77
N LYS A 72 -8.11 15.77 -3.65
CA LYS A 72 -7.97 17.23 -3.58
C LYS A 72 -6.51 17.66 -3.71
N ASP A 73 -5.60 16.93 -3.08
CA ASP A 73 -4.17 17.20 -3.14
C ASP A 73 -3.64 16.99 -4.56
N ALA A 74 -4.09 15.94 -5.25
CA ALA A 74 -3.77 15.71 -6.66
C ALA A 74 -4.31 16.82 -7.60
N GLN A 75 -5.52 17.34 -7.35
CA GLN A 75 -6.11 18.43 -8.13
C GLN A 75 -5.45 19.79 -7.87
N SER A 76 -4.89 19.99 -6.67
CA SER A 76 -4.18 21.23 -6.32
C SER A 76 -2.78 21.31 -6.95
N GLN A 77 -2.26 20.19 -7.48
CA GLN A 77 -0.94 20.09 -8.11
C GLN A 77 -0.99 20.17 -9.65
N THR A 78 -2.17 20.20 -10.27
CA THR A 78 -2.29 20.48 -11.71
C THR A 78 -2.08 21.97 -11.99
N PRO A 79 -1.05 22.37 -12.78
CA PRO A 79 -0.87 23.77 -13.14
C PRO A 79 -2.05 24.24 -13.99
N THR A 80 -2.60 25.39 -13.63
CA THR A 80 -3.58 26.13 -14.45
C THR A 80 -2.97 26.37 -15.84
N PRO A 81 -3.70 26.10 -16.94
CA PRO A 81 -3.16 26.24 -18.30
C PRO A 81 -2.70 27.67 -18.62
#